data_AF-A0AAV3AM83-F1
#
_entry.id   AF-A0AAV3AM83-F1
#
_cell.length_a   1.000
_cell.length_b   1.000
_cell.length_c   1.000
_cell.angle_alpha   90.00
_cell.angle_beta   90.00
_cell.angle_gamma   90.00
#
_symmetry.space_group_name_H-M   'P 1'
#
loop_
_entity.id
_entity.type
_entity.pdbx_description
1 polymer ?
#
loop_
_entity_poly.entity_id
_entity_poly.type
_entity_poly.pdbx_seq_one_letter_code
_entity_poly.pdbx_strand_id
1 'polypeptide(L)'
;MPLVQNLVASYKDTRNGLIGMDYSTKFAPWLAFGCISPRYIFEQIRKYERERTANQSTYCGLLLSVIIEGRTGVPFVDANMRELAMTGFMSNRGRQNVASFLTKDLGIDWRMGAEWFEYLLGEYIRLWVPELQQIKGGYVHTPWALSNATLADANVTLGSTYPLPMVMAPEWSRHINQKPNRGEAPPKRGKGPSYTPKQHKNRGIDFYFSRNKNV
;
A
#
# COMPACT_ATOMS: atom_id res chain seq x y z
N MET A 1 -21.15 19.71 -13.36
CA MET A 1 -20.82 19.34 -11.96
C MET A 1 -19.42 19.85 -11.61
N PRO A 2 -19.29 21.03 -10.97
CA PRO A 2 -18.00 21.73 -10.78
C PRO A 2 -17.22 21.36 -9.50
N LEU A 3 -17.69 20.39 -8.70
CA LEU A 3 -17.17 20.17 -7.34
C LEU A 3 -15.99 19.18 -7.21
N VAL A 4 -15.62 18.46 -8.28
CA VAL A 4 -14.53 17.44 -8.22
C VAL A 4 -13.14 18.05 -8.51
N GLN A 5 -13.07 19.31 -8.95
CA GLN A 5 -11.91 19.84 -9.67
C GLN A 5 -10.71 20.26 -8.82
N ASN A 6 -10.76 20.22 -7.49
CA ASN A 6 -9.65 20.70 -6.64
C ASN A 6 -9.18 19.71 -5.55
N LEU A 7 -9.64 18.46 -5.57
CA LEU A 7 -9.24 17.46 -4.57
C LEU A 7 -7.74 17.11 -4.65
N VAL A 8 -7.14 17.24 -5.84
CA VAL A 8 -5.70 17.00 -6.03
C VAL A 8 -4.85 18.01 -5.24
N ALA A 9 -5.27 19.28 -5.14
CA ALA A 9 -4.52 20.29 -4.40
C ALA A 9 -4.58 20.12 -2.87
N SER A 10 -5.67 19.56 -2.35
CA SER A 10 -5.86 19.30 -0.91
C SER A 10 -5.49 17.89 -0.48
N TYR A 11 -5.01 17.05 -1.41
CA TYR A 11 -4.75 15.63 -1.17
C TYR A 11 -3.83 15.38 0.04
N LYS A 12 -2.78 16.18 0.24
CA LYS A 12 -1.87 16.00 1.39
C LYS A 12 -2.61 16.14 2.72
N ASP A 13 -3.61 17.01 2.79
CA ASP A 13 -4.36 17.29 4.00
C ASP A 13 -5.49 16.27 4.20
N THR A 14 -6.12 15.83 3.11
CA THR A 14 -7.27 14.91 3.14
C THR A 14 -6.88 13.44 3.18
N ARG A 15 -5.67 13.04 2.77
CA ARG A 15 -5.22 11.63 2.63
C ARG A 15 -5.32 10.73 3.86
N ASN A 16 -5.55 11.30 5.04
CA ASN A 16 -5.75 10.54 6.28
C ASN A 16 -7.23 10.22 6.55
N GLY A 17 -8.16 10.66 5.69
CA GLY A 17 -9.57 10.33 5.79
C GLY A 17 -9.83 8.83 5.64
N LEU A 18 -10.82 8.33 6.36
CA LEU A 18 -11.20 6.91 6.37
C LEU A 18 -12.56 6.64 5.70
N ILE A 19 -13.38 7.69 5.54
CA ILE A 19 -14.75 7.63 5.05
C ILE A 19 -14.89 8.69 3.96
N GLY A 20 -15.56 8.34 2.87
CA GLY A 20 -15.77 9.23 1.71
C GLY A 20 -14.94 8.84 0.49
N MET A 21 -15.16 9.52 -0.63
CA MET A 21 -14.43 9.26 -1.88
C MET A 21 -13.31 10.27 -2.14
N ASP A 22 -13.32 11.38 -1.42
CA ASP A 22 -12.55 12.61 -1.62
C ASP A 22 -11.17 12.62 -0.93
N TYR A 23 -10.93 11.69 -0.01
CA TYR A 23 -9.65 11.61 0.72
C TYR A 23 -8.50 10.99 -0.08
N SER A 24 -8.77 10.26 -1.17
CA SER A 24 -7.70 9.72 -2.02
C SER A 24 -8.15 9.56 -3.47
N THR A 25 -7.20 9.40 -4.38
CA THR A 25 -7.47 9.27 -5.82
C THR A 25 -8.23 8.00 -6.18
N LYS A 26 -8.16 6.98 -5.31
CA LYS A 26 -8.68 5.63 -5.55
C LYS A 26 -8.14 4.98 -6.83
N PHE A 27 -7.05 5.49 -7.44
CA PHE A 27 -6.56 5.01 -8.74
C PHE A 27 -5.94 3.62 -8.74
N ALA A 28 -5.65 3.04 -7.56
CA ALA A 28 -5.02 1.73 -7.42
C ALA A 28 -5.63 0.62 -8.32
N PRO A 29 -6.96 0.32 -8.28
CA PRO A 29 -7.56 -0.68 -9.15
C PRO A 29 -7.38 -0.41 -10.65
N TRP A 30 -7.58 0.83 -11.10
CA TRP A 30 -7.44 1.19 -12.51
C TRP A 30 -5.99 1.13 -13.01
N LEU A 31 -5.04 1.48 -12.14
CA LEU A 31 -3.62 1.41 -12.43
C LEU A 31 -3.14 -0.04 -12.56
N ALA A 32 -3.60 -0.91 -11.67
CA ALA A 32 -3.16 -2.29 -11.63
C ALA A 32 -3.75 -3.15 -12.76
N PHE A 33 -4.99 -2.89 -13.19
CA PHE A 33 -5.55 -3.51 -14.39
C PHE A 33 -5.09 -2.86 -15.71
N GLY A 34 -4.25 -1.81 -15.64
CA GLY A 34 -3.80 -1.08 -16.83
C GLY A 34 -4.91 -0.28 -17.53
N CYS A 35 -6.07 -0.07 -16.89
CA CYS A 35 -7.16 0.74 -17.41
C CYS A 35 -6.81 2.23 -17.48
N ILE A 36 -5.86 2.68 -16.66
CA ILE A 36 -5.28 4.03 -16.74
C ILE A 36 -3.76 3.94 -16.66
N SER A 37 -3.09 4.70 -17.53
CA SER A 37 -1.62 4.75 -17.53
C SER A 37 -1.10 5.71 -16.46
N PRO A 38 -0.07 5.35 -15.68
CA PRO A 38 0.61 6.29 -14.79
C PRO A 38 1.13 7.54 -15.52
N ARG A 39 1.58 7.40 -16.79
CA ARG A 39 1.96 8.53 -17.65
C ARG A 39 0.82 9.48 -17.91
N TYR A 40 -0.37 8.94 -18.17
CA TYR A 40 -1.56 9.76 -18.37
C TYR A 40 -1.91 10.54 -17.10
N ILE A 41 -1.86 9.91 -15.93
CA ILE A 41 -2.06 10.60 -14.64
C ILE A 41 -1.02 11.70 -14.44
N PHE A 42 0.26 11.42 -14.73
CA PHE A 42 1.33 12.41 -14.66
C PHE A 42 1.05 13.62 -15.54
N GLU A 43 0.66 13.39 -16.80
CA GLU A 43 0.32 14.45 -17.74
C GLU A 43 -0.89 15.28 -17.28
N GLN A 44 -1.92 14.62 -16.74
CA GLN A 44 -3.10 15.32 -16.21
C GLN A 44 -2.76 16.15 -14.97
N ILE A 45 -1.91 15.67 -14.07
CA ILE A 45 -1.44 16.45 -12.92
C ILE A 45 -0.58 17.63 -13.38
N ARG A 46 0.31 17.43 -14.36
CA ARG A 46 1.09 18.54 -14.95
C ARG A 46 0.21 19.58 -15.62
N LYS A 47 -0.84 19.16 -16.32
CA LYS A 47 -1.83 20.07 -16.89
C LYS A 47 -2.55 20.86 -15.79
N TYR A 48 -2.99 20.18 -14.74
CA TYR A 48 -3.60 20.82 -13.56
C TYR A 48 -2.66 21.82 -12.88
N GLU A 49 -1.38 21.48 -12.70
CA GLU A 49 -0.38 22.37 -12.09
C GLU A 49 -0.17 23.65 -12.92
N ARG A 50 -0.20 23.55 -14.26
CA ARG A 50 -0.11 24.71 -15.16
C ARG A 50 -1.36 25.59 -15.11
N GLU A 51 -2.53 24.99 -15.00
CA GLU A 51 -3.83 25.68 -15.08
C GLU A 51 -4.30 26.23 -13.72
N ARG A 52 -3.86 25.65 -12.60
CA ARG A 52 -4.36 26.00 -11.26
C ARG A 52 -3.24 26.22 -10.25
N THR A 53 -2.68 25.16 -9.68
CA THR A 53 -1.69 25.27 -8.61
C THR A 53 -0.79 24.04 -8.54
N ALA A 54 0.50 24.28 -8.32
CA ALA A 54 1.48 23.27 -7.98
C ALA A 54 1.77 23.37 -6.48
N ASN A 55 1.63 22.27 -5.76
CA ASN A 55 1.90 22.21 -4.33
C ASN A 55 2.38 20.81 -3.92
N GLN A 56 2.58 20.60 -2.62
CA GLN A 56 3.08 19.32 -2.13
C GLN A 56 2.12 18.15 -2.40
N SER A 57 0.81 18.42 -2.48
CA SER A 57 -0.21 17.42 -2.80
C SER A 57 -0.12 16.95 -4.25
N THR A 58 0.06 17.87 -5.21
CA THR A 58 0.23 17.54 -6.64
C THR A 58 1.56 16.82 -6.87
N TYR A 59 2.62 17.23 -6.17
CA TYR A 59 3.94 16.59 -6.22
C TYR A 59 3.92 15.13 -5.77
N CYS A 60 3.16 14.79 -4.71
CA CYS A 60 2.98 13.39 -4.28
C CYS A 60 2.35 12.51 -5.38
N GLY A 61 1.39 13.05 -6.14
CA GLY A 61 0.75 12.31 -7.24
C GLY A 61 1.69 12.05 -8.41
N LEU A 62 2.53 13.04 -8.77
CA LEU A 62 3.58 12.87 -9.79
C LEU A 62 4.59 11.81 -9.38
N LEU A 63 5.08 11.84 -8.14
CA LEU A 63 6.06 10.86 -7.67
C LEU A 63 5.50 9.43 -7.67
N LEU A 64 4.24 9.25 -7.26
CA LEU A 64 3.59 7.93 -7.28
C LEU A 64 3.59 7.33 -8.69
N SER A 65 3.28 8.10 -9.74
CA SER A 65 3.31 7.60 -11.12
C SER A 65 4.69 7.12 -11.55
N VAL A 66 5.75 7.84 -11.18
CA VAL A 66 7.14 7.51 -11.53
C VAL A 66 7.61 6.22 -10.86
N ILE A 67 7.22 6.05 -9.58
CA ILE A 67 7.54 4.84 -8.80
C ILE A 67 6.81 3.63 -9.37
N ILE A 68 5.51 3.75 -9.66
CA ILE A 68 4.70 2.65 -10.18
C ILE A 68 5.27 2.11 -11.51
N GLU A 69 5.82 2.99 -12.35
CA GLU A 69 6.44 2.59 -13.61
C GLU A 69 7.90 2.10 -13.48
N GLY A 70 8.48 2.16 -12.28
CA GLY A 70 9.89 1.84 -12.06
C GLY A 70 10.81 2.71 -12.93
N ARG A 71 10.62 4.03 -12.88
CA ARG A 71 11.46 5.04 -13.54
C ARG A 71 12.04 6.05 -12.56
N THR A 72 12.37 5.58 -11.36
CA THR A 72 12.97 6.38 -10.28
C THR A 72 14.41 6.78 -10.58
N GLY A 73 15.07 6.11 -11.53
CA GLY A 73 16.50 6.29 -11.81
C GLY A 73 17.40 5.50 -10.86
N VAL A 74 16.80 4.75 -9.93
CA VAL A 74 17.50 3.84 -9.03
C VAL A 74 17.26 2.40 -9.49
N PRO A 75 18.26 1.74 -10.12
CA PRO A 75 18.06 0.43 -10.77
C PRO A 75 17.47 -0.64 -9.85
N PHE A 76 17.85 -0.64 -8.57
CA PHE A 76 17.35 -1.60 -7.61
C PHE A 76 15.86 -1.40 -7.29
N VAL A 77 15.42 -0.14 -7.14
CA VAL A 77 14.00 0.19 -6.91
C VAL A 77 13.21 -0.11 -8.18
N ASP A 78 13.72 0.33 -9.33
CA ASP A 78 13.06 0.17 -10.63
C ASP A 78 12.84 -1.31 -10.99
N ALA A 79 13.84 -2.17 -10.75
CA ALA A 79 13.71 -3.61 -10.99
C ALA A 79 12.60 -4.24 -10.13
N ASN A 80 12.56 -3.96 -8.83
CA ASN A 80 11.55 -4.51 -7.93
C ASN A 80 10.14 -3.98 -8.27
N MET A 81 10.01 -2.69 -8.59
CA MET A 81 8.71 -2.12 -8.98
C MET A 81 8.17 -2.74 -10.27
N ARG A 82 9.04 -3.02 -11.24
CA ARG A 82 8.66 -3.72 -12.49
C ARG A 82 8.30 -5.19 -12.24
N GLU A 83 9.06 -5.89 -11.39
CA GLU A 83 8.73 -7.27 -10.96
C GLU A 83 7.33 -7.33 -10.34
N LEU A 84 7.05 -6.42 -9.40
CA LEU A 84 5.75 -6.33 -8.73
C LEU A 84 4.61 -6.07 -9.72
N ALA A 85 4.80 -5.15 -10.66
CA ALA A 85 3.80 -4.83 -11.67
C ALA A 85 3.51 -6.00 -12.62
N MET A 86 4.53 -6.80 -12.98
CA MET A 86 4.38 -7.92 -13.91
C MET A 86 3.85 -9.20 -13.25
N THR A 87 4.22 -9.47 -12.00
CA THR A 87 4.04 -10.78 -11.38
C THR A 87 3.09 -10.76 -10.18
N GLY A 88 2.75 -9.57 -9.66
CA GLY A 88 2.10 -9.42 -8.37
C GLY A 88 3.01 -9.80 -7.19
N PHE A 89 4.27 -10.17 -7.44
CA PHE A 89 5.22 -10.59 -6.44
C PHE A 89 6.39 -9.61 -6.33
N MET A 90 6.93 -9.48 -5.11
CA MET A 90 8.18 -8.78 -4.86
C MET A 90 8.86 -9.46 -3.67
N SER A 91 10.16 -9.68 -3.77
CA SER A 91 10.97 -10.27 -2.68
C SER A 91 10.86 -9.44 -1.39
N ASN A 92 10.91 -10.07 -0.22
CA ASN A 92 10.85 -9.38 1.08
C ASN A 92 11.90 -8.26 1.19
N ARG A 93 13.12 -8.50 0.69
CA ARG A 93 14.19 -7.49 0.65
C ARG A 93 13.84 -6.34 -0.29
N GLY A 94 13.23 -6.63 -1.44
CA GLY A 94 12.66 -5.63 -2.34
C GLY A 94 11.65 -4.74 -1.64
N ARG A 95 10.65 -5.34 -0.98
CA ARG A 95 9.57 -4.61 -0.29
C ARG A 95 10.12 -3.65 0.76
N GLN A 96 11.07 -4.10 1.59
CA GLN A 96 11.69 -3.26 2.61
C GLN A 96 12.43 -2.06 2.03
N ASN A 97 13.17 -2.25 0.93
CA ASN A 97 13.95 -1.17 0.32
C ASN A 97 13.06 -0.19 -0.45
N VAL A 98 12.08 -0.68 -1.21
CA VAL A 98 11.10 0.15 -1.88
C VAL A 98 10.29 0.96 -0.86
N ALA A 99 9.80 0.33 0.21
CA ALA A 99 9.07 1.04 1.26
C ALA A 99 9.94 2.08 1.98
N SER A 100 11.22 1.78 2.22
CA SER A 100 12.17 2.76 2.78
C SER A 100 12.38 3.93 1.82
N PHE A 101 12.56 3.65 0.51
CA PHE A 101 12.77 4.66 -0.51
C PHE A 101 11.56 5.61 -0.65
N LEU A 102 10.35 5.04 -0.66
CA LEU A 102 9.10 5.79 -0.69
C LEU A 102 8.98 6.77 0.48
N THR A 103 9.29 6.30 1.69
CA THR A 103 9.00 7.04 2.93
C THR A 103 10.12 7.97 3.36
N LYS A 104 11.38 7.58 3.17
CA LYS A 104 12.54 8.32 3.68
C LYS A 104 13.19 9.20 2.62
N ASP A 105 13.37 8.68 1.42
CA ASP A 105 14.06 9.40 0.35
C ASP A 105 13.10 10.34 -0.38
N LEU A 106 11.89 9.87 -0.69
CA LEU A 106 10.88 10.64 -1.42
C LEU A 106 9.87 11.36 -0.51
N GLY A 107 9.85 11.04 0.80
CA GLY A 107 8.95 11.68 1.76
C GLY A 107 7.45 11.50 1.45
N ILE A 108 7.09 10.46 0.70
CA ILE A 108 5.71 10.15 0.32
C ILE A 108 4.97 9.53 1.51
N ASP A 109 3.66 9.72 1.61
CA ASP A 109 2.86 9.01 2.62
C ASP A 109 2.98 7.51 2.41
N TRP A 110 3.38 6.80 3.47
CA TRP A 110 3.50 5.35 3.45
C TRP A 110 2.18 4.66 3.06
N ARG A 111 1.02 5.27 3.35
CA ARG A 111 -0.31 4.71 3.01
C ARG A 111 -0.51 4.60 1.50
N MET A 112 0.05 5.51 0.70
CA MET A 112 -0.02 5.41 -0.76
C MET A 112 0.74 4.18 -1.28
N GLY A 113 1.93 3.96 -0.71
CA GLY A 113 2.71 2.75 -0.99
C GLY A 113 1.99 1.50 -0.52
N ALA A 114 1.38 1.55 0.67
CA ALA A 114 0.64 0.42 1.24
C ALA A 114 -0.59 0.06 0.39
N GLU A 115 -1.40 1.02 -0.04
CA GLU A 115 -2.56 0.79 -0.92
C GLU A 115 -2.15 0.11 -2.24
N TRP A 116 -1.03 0.55 -2.83
CA TRP A 116 -0.50 -0.06 -4.05
C TRP A 116 -0.02 -1.49 -3.83
N PHE A 117 0.72 -1.72 -2.75
CA PHE A 117 1.22 -3.04 -2.38
C PHE A 117 0.07 -3.99 -2.03
N GLU A 118 -0.90 -3.56 -1.23
CA GLU A 118 -2.07 -4.35 -0.84
C GLU A 118 -2.84 -4.83 -2.07
N TYR A 119 -2.99 -3.97 -3.08
CA TYR A 119 -3.65 -4.34 -4.31
C TYR A 119 -2.88 -5.43 -5.07
N LEU A 120 -1.62 -5.19 -5.42
CA LEU A 120 -0.84 -6.10 -6.27
C LEU A 120 -0.49 -7.42 -5.56
N LEU A 121 -0.26 -7.37 -4.25
CA LEU A 121 0.01 -8.57 -3.45
C LEU A 121 -1.26 -9.40 -3.22
N GLY A 122 -2.43 -8.77 -3.21
CA GLY A 122 -3.71 -9.48 -3.20
C GLY A 122 -3.91 -10.31 -4.46
N GLU A 123 -3.56 -9.78 -5.63
CA GLU A 123 -3.65 -10.50 -6.91
C GLU A 123 -2.75 -11.74 -6.94
N TYR A 124 -1.56 -11.67 -6.33
CA TYR A 124 -0.69 -12.84 -6.19
C TYR A 124 -1.37 -13.98 -5.41
N ILE A 125 -2.07 -13.67 -4.30
CA ILE A 125 -2.79 -14.69 -3.54
C ILE A 125 -3.92 -15.28 -4.39
N ARG A 126 -4.68 -14.45 -5.12
CA ARG A 126 -5.77 -14.92 -5.99
C ARG A 126 -5.27 -15.80 -7.13
N LEU A 127 -4.06 -15.54 -7.64
CA LEU A 127 -3.44 -16.34 -8.69
C LEU A 127 -3.06 -17.73 -8.19
N TRP A 128 -2.49 -17.83 -6.99
CA TRP A 128 -1.95 -19.08 -6.45
C TRP A 128 -2.91 -19.85 -5.53
N VAL A 129 -3.97 -19.20 -5.07
CA VAL A 129 -5.02 -19.77 -4.21
C VAL A 129 -6.38 -19.46 -4.87
N PRO A 130 -6.72 -20.17 -5.97
CA PRO A 130 -7.88 -19.84 -6.80
C PRO A 130 -9.22 -19.93 -6.05
N GLU A 131 -9.30 -20.73 -5.00
CA GLU A 131 -10.47 -20.80 -4.12
C GLU A 131 -10.76 -19.48 -3.38
N LEU A 132 -9.78 -18.57 -3.27
CA LEU A 132 -9.95 -17.24 -2.66
C LEU A 132 -10.12 -16.11 -3.71
N GLN A 133 -10.20 -16.44 -5.00
CA GLN A 133 -10.19 -15.47 -6.09
C GLN A 133 -11.33 -14.43 -5.99
N GLN A 134 -12.50 -14.83 -5.48
CA GLN A 134 -13.67 -13.96 -5.37
C GLN A 134 -13.61 -12.98 -4.17
N ILE A 135 -12.68 -13.16 -3.24
CA ILE A 135 -12.47 -12.21 -2.14
C ILE A 135 -11.83 -10.95 -2.70
N LYS A 136 -12.49 -9.80 -2.56
CA LYS A 136 -12.03 -8.51 -3.11
C LYS A 136 -11.14 -7.74 -2.10
N GLY A 137 -10.27 -6.87 -2.61
CA GLY A 137 -9.42 -5.98 -1.79
C GLY A 137 -8.34 -6.70 -0.97
N GLY A 138 -7.80 -6.07 0.07
CA GLY A 138 -6.78 -6.68 0.93
C GLY A 138 -7.29 -7.77 1.86
N TYR A 139 -8.60 -8.00 1.94
CA TYR A 139 -9.18 -9.05 2.79
C TYR A 139 -8.72 -10.46 2.41
N VAL A 140 -8.24 -10.64 1.18
CA VAL A 140 -7.66 -11.91 0.72
C VAL A 140 -6.41 -12.31 1.54
N HIS A 141 -5.75 -11.36 2.21
CA HIS A 141 -4.65 -11.64 3.14
C HIS A 141 -5.10 -12.24 4.48
N THR A 142 -6.37 -12.05 4.87
CA THR A 142 -6.92 -12.46 6.15
C THR A 142 -8.36 -12.95 6.01
N PRO A 143 -8.63 -14.02 5.22
CA PRO A 143 -9.99 -14.50 4.99
C PRO A 143 -10.71 -14.91 6.29
N TRP A 144 -9.97 -15.38 7.29
CA TRP A 144 -10.51 -15.72 8.62
C TRP A 144 -11.02 -14.53 9.45
N ALA A 145 -10.75 -13.29 9.05
CA ALA A 145 -11.29 -12.11 9.70
C ALA A 145 -12.63 -11.64 9.09
N LEU A 146 -13.05 -12.24 7.96
CA LEU A 146 -14.30 -11.88 7.28
C LEU A 146 -15.53 -12.48 7.96
N SER A 147 -16.67 -11.81 7.78
CA SER A 147 -17.96 -12.36 8.22
C SER A 147 -18.37 -13.57 7.37
N ASN A 148 -19.13 -14.49 7.95
CA ASN A 148 -19.65 -15.65 7.22
C ASN A 148 -20.48 -15.25 6.00
N ALA A 149 -21.19 -14.11 6.05
CA ALA A 149 -21.96 -13.59 4.91
C ALA A 149 -21.03 -13.17 3.75
N THR A 150 -19.95 -12.44 4.05
CA THR A 150 -18.97 -12.02 3.05
C THR A 150 -18.20 -13.21 2.46
N LEU A 151 -17.93 -14.22 3.28
CA LEU A 151 -17.30 -15.47 2.83
C LEU A 151 -18.24 -16.28 1.93
N ALA A 152 -19.52 -16.37 2.28
CA ALA A 152 -20.54 -17.03 1.46
C ALA A 152 -20.71 -16.34 0.10
N ASP A 153 -20.73 -15.00 0.05
CA ASP A 153 -20.78 -14.23 -1.20
C ASP A 153 -19.57 -14.51 -2.11
N ALA A 154 -18.42 -14.85 -1.53
CA ALA A 154 -17.21 -15.23 -2.24
C ALA A 154 -17.11 -16.75 -2.50
N ASN A 155 -18.14 -17.54 -2.17
CA ASN A 155 -18.14 -19.01 -2.22
C ASN A 155 -17.01 -19.67 -1.40
N VAL A 156 -16.58 -19.04 -0.31
CA VAL A 156 -15.54 -19.55 0.59
C VAL A 156 -16.15 -20.06 1.90
N THR A 157 -15.84 -21.30 2.26
CA THR A 157 -16.13 -21.84 3.60
C THR A 157 -14.83 -22.20 4.30
N LEU A 158 -14.57 -21.56 5.45
CA LEU A 158 -13.36 -21.85 6.24
C LEU A 158 -13.47 -23.23 6.90
N GLY A 159 -12.40 -24.01 6.80
CA GLY A 159 -12.36 -25.42 7.23
C GLY A 159 -12.89 -26.42 6.18
N SER A 160 -13.41 -25.94 5.05
CA SER A 160 -13.85 -26.80 3.93
C SER A 160 -13.21 -26.33 2.62
N THR A 161 -13.62 -25.18 2.09
CA THR A 161 -13.10 -24.60 0.84
C THR A 161 -11.67 -24.07 1.01
N TYR A 162 -11.36 -23.49 2.18
CA TYR A 162 -10.02 -23.02 2.53
C TYR A 162 -9.76 -23.30 4.02
N PRO A 163 -8.58 -23.78 4.43
CA PRO A 163 -8.33 -24.16 5.81
C PRO A 163 -8.34 -22.96 6.78
N LEU A 164 -8.67 -23.22 8.05
CA LEU A 164 -8.39 -22.28 9.12
C LEU A 164 -6.88 -22.18 9.37
N PRO A 165 -6.35 -21.04 9.83
CA PRO A 165 -4.95 -20.91 10.17
C PRO A 165 -4.55 -21.95 11.24
N MET A 166 -3.50 -22.71 10.98
CA MET A 166 -2.99 -23.71 11.94
C MET A 166 -2.52 -23.07 13.25
N VAL A 167 -1.98 -21.85 13.18
CA VAL A 167 -1.57 -21.05 14.32
C VAL A 167 -2.08 -19.64 14.13
N MET A 168 -2.85 -19.16 15.11
CA MET A 168 -3.27 -17.77 15.18
C MET A 168 -2.25 -17.00 16.02
N ALA A 169 -1.48 -16.13 15.38
CA ALA A 169 -0.58 -15.24 16.11
C ALA A 169 -1.41 -14.33 17.05
N PRO A 170 -1.00 -14.14 18.32
CA PRO A 170 -1.75 -13.33 19.29
C PRO A 170 -2.04 -11.92 18.78
N GLU A 171 -1.12 -11.32 18.01
CA GLU A 171 -1.27 -10.01 17.39
C GLU A 171 -2.39 -9.93 16.34
N TRP A 172 -2.77 -11.04 15.69
CA TRP A 172 -3.83 -11.08 14.68
C TRP A 172 -5.24 -11.16 15.29
N SER A 173 -5.35 -11.58 16.54
CA SER A 173 -6.62 -11.64 17.27
C SER A 173 -7.30 -10.26 17.40
N ARG A 174 -6.53 -9.16 17.30
CA ARG A 174 -7.07 -7.78 17.30
C ARG A 174 -7.96 -7.45 16.11
N HIS A 175 -7.83 -8.19 15.01
CA HIS A 175 -8.62 -8.00 13.79
C HIS A 175 -9.83 -8.94 13.72
N ILE A 176 -9.99 -9.83 14.71
CA ILE A 176 -11.09 -10.77 14.82
C ILE A 176 -12.00 -10.28 15.94
N ASN A 177 -13.24 -9.92 15.60
CA ASN A 177 -14.28 -9.36 16.48
C ASN A 177 -14.06 -7.91 16.97
N GLN A 178 -14.38 -6.93 16.14
CA GLN A 178 -14.86 -5.65 16.68
C GLN A 178 -16.33 -5.80 17.09
N LYS A 179 -16.58 -6.20 18.35
CA LYS A 179 -17.82 -5.76 19.01
C LYS A 179 -17.63 -4.30 19.44
N PRO A 180 -18.63 -3.41 19.30
CA PRO A 180 -18.50 -2.04 19.74
C PRO A 180 -18.58 -2.01 21.27
N ASN A 181 -17.44 -2.05 21.96
CA ASN A 181 -17.41 -1.81 23.40
C ASN A 181 -17.63 -0.31 23.65
N ARG A 182 -18.89 0.09 23.82
CA ARG A 182 -19.25 1.34 24.47
C ARG A 182 -18.96 1.17 25.96
N GLY A 183 -17.92 1.83 26.49
CA GLY A 183 -17.83 2.08 27.93
C GLY A 183 -16.46 1.99 28.59
N GLU A 184 -15.41 1.46 27.96
CA GLU A 184 -14.10 1.33 28.63
C GLU A 184 -13.07 2.30 28.08
N ALA A 185 -12.45 3.07 28.98
CA ALA A 185 -11.35 3.96 28.66
C ALA A 185 -10.18 3.17 28.03
N PRO A 186 -9.50 3.72 27.01
CA PRO A 186 -8.43 3.00 26.35
C PRO A 186 -7.31 2.66 27.35
N PRO A 187 -6.70 1.47 27.25
CA PRO A 187 -5.63 1.10 28.14
C PRO A 187 -4.47 2.07 27.97
N LYS A 188 -3.95 2.60 29.09
CA LYS A 188 -2.80 3.51 29.09
C LYS A 188 -1.63 2.80 28.40
N ARG A 189 -1.17 3.34 27.26
CA ARG A 189 0.08 2.92 26.61
C ARG A 189 1.23 3.14 27.60
N GLY A 190 1.65 2.08 28.28
CA GLY A 190 2.94 2.05 28.94
C GLY A 190 4.03 2.27 27.87
N LYS A 191 4.81 3.34 28.00
CA LYS A 191 6.05 3.49 27.25
C LYS A 191 7.00 2.39 27.75
N GLY A 192 6.99 1.23 27.08
CA GLY A 192 8.07 0.27 27.22
C GLY A 192 9.41 0.96 26.90
N PRO A 193 10.54 0.49 27.43
CA PRO A 193 11.83 1.11 27.18
C PRO A 193 12.03 1.25 25.67
N SER A 194 12.21 2.50 25.23
CA SER A 194 12.55 2.84 23.86
C SER A 194 13.94 2.27 23.58
N TYR A 195 14.02 1.02 23.15
CA TYR A 195 15.20 0.55 22.45
C TYR A 195 15.20 1.24 21.08
N THR A 196 15.74 2.45 21.02
CA THR A 196 16.25 3.02 19.78
C THR A 196 17.53 2.25 19.46
N PRO A 197 17.52 1.32 18.49
CA PRO A 197 18.75 0.67 18.11
C PRO A 197 19.66 1.76 17.54
N LYS A 198 20.93 1.82 17.99
CA LYS A 198 21.94 2.71 17.41
C LYS A 198 21.79 2.68 15.88
N GLN A 199 21.62 3.85 15.27
CA GLN A 199 21.54 3.98 13.81
C GLN A 199 22.83 3.40 13.22
N HIS A 200 22.77 2.15 12.74
CA HIS A 200 23.81 1.61 11.88
C HIS A 200 23.81 2.43 10.59
N LYS A 201 24.98 2.96 10.20
CA LYS A 201 25.19 3.80 9.01
C LYS A 201 24.77 3.16 7.68
N ASN A 202 24.38 1.88 7.67
CA ASN A 202 23.97 1.12 6.49
C ASN A 202 22.55 0.56 6.70
N ARG A 203 21.50 1.40 6.59
CA ARG A 203 20.10 0.95 6.61
C ARG A 203 19.39 1.30 5.31
N GLY A 204 18.51 0.42 4.87
CA GLY A 204 17.73 0.65 3.64
C GLY A 204 18.60 0.53 2.39
N ILE A 205 18.29 1.35 1.39
CA ILE A 205 18.91 1.26 0.08
C ILE A 205 20.39 1.69 0.07
N ASP A 206 20.82 2.47 1.07
CA ASP A 206 22.21 2.94 1.25
C ASP A 206 23.24 1.80 1.26
N PHE A 207 22.83 0.60 1.69
CA PHE A 207 23.65 -0.60 1.59
C PHE A 207 24.12 -0.86 0.15
N TYR A 208 23.24 -0.66 -0.84
CA TYR A 208 23.54 -0.87 -2.27
C TYR A 208 24.42 0.23 -2.86
N PHE A 209 24.49 1.40 -2.21
CA PHE A 209 25.28 2.55 -2.63
C PHE A 209 26.61 2.69 -1.87
N SER A 210 26.87 1.82 -0.90
CA SER A 210 28.13 1.83 -0.14
C SER A 210 29.33 1.49 -1.04
N ARG A 211 30.37 2.34 -0.99
CA ARG A 211 31.54 2.34 -1.89
C ARG A 211 32.46 1.10 -1.81
N ASN A 212 32.15 0.11 -0.98
CA ASN A 212 32.97 -1.10 -0.81
C ASN A 212 32.39 -2.31 -1.55
N LYS A 213 32.25 -2.18 -2.87
CA LYS A 213 32.13 -3.34 -3.75
C LYS A 213 33.34 -3.32 -4.67
N ASN A 214 34.38 -4.05 -4.27
CA ASN A 214 35.54 -4.25 -5.12
C ASN A 214 35.05 -4.86 -6.45
N VAL A 215 35.37 -4.15 -7.53
CA VAL A 215 35.41 -4.67 -8.89
C VAL A 215 36.60 -5.62 -9.00
#